data_AF-A0A7C6AFY6-F1
#
_entry.id   AF-A0A7C6AFY6-F1
#
_cell.length_a   1.000
_cell.length_b   1.000
_cell.length_c   1.000
_cell.angle_alpha   90.00
_cell.angle_beta   90.00
_cell.angle_gamma   90.00
#
_symmetry.space_group_name_H-M   'P 1'
#
loop_
_entity.id
_entity.type
_entity.pdbx_description
1 polymer ?
#
loop_
_entity_poly.entity_id
_entity_poly.type
_entity_poly.pdbx_seq_one_letter_code
_entity_poly.pdbx_strand_id
1 'polypeptide(L)' 'MRCPFLEEIVVNYCAVAPVRKMIPKGKSKEYSKCEQGYFECPVYQNYLMKKKQESRNENGKKKK' A
#
# COMPACT_ATOMS: atom_id res chain seq x y z
N MET A 1 -4.72 -10.54 32.93
CA MET A 1 -5.32 -11.74 32.32
C MET A 1 -5.68 -11.40 30.87
N ARG A 2 -5.35 -12.25 29.87
CA ARG A 2 -5.76 -12.06 28.46
C ARG A 2 -7.09 -12.77 28.20
N CYS A 3 -7.99 -12.15 27.46
CA CYS A 3 -9.30 -12.73 27.10
C CYS A 3 -9.10 -13.89 26.11
N PRO A 4 -9.63 -15.11 26.38
CA PRO A 4 -9.46 -16.26 25.49
C PRO A 4 -10.19 -16.13 24.15
N PHE A 5 -11.11 -15.17 24.01
CA PHE A 5 -11.83 -14.88 22.77
C PHE A 5 -11.24 -13.71 21.98
N LEU A 6 -10.24 -13.01 22.52
CA LEU A 6 -9.61 -11.89 21.83
C LEU A 6 -8.53 -12.40 20.88
N GLU A 7 -8.73 -12.18 19.59
CA GLU A 7 -7.74 -12.52 18.58
C GLU A 7 -6.95 -11.28 18.14
N GLU A 8 -5.64 -11.28 18.40
CA GLU A 8 -4.74 -10.24 17.91
C GLU A 8 -4.30 -10.59 16.48
N ILE A 9 -4.41 -9.62 15.56
CA ILE A 9 -4.13 -9.83 14.14
C ILE A 9 -3.15 -8.77 13.65
N VAL A 10 -2.12 -9.18 12.91
CA VAL A 10 -1.23 -8.23 12.25
C VAL A 10 -1.93 -7.70 11.01
N VAL A 11 -1.96 -6.39 10.85
CA VAL A 11 -2.54 -5.71 9.69
C VAL A 11 -1.51 -4.82 9.01
N ASN A 12 -1.61 -4.70 7.70
CA ASN A 12 -0.92 -3.71 6.89
C ASN A 12 -1.89 -2.61 6.46
N TYR A 13 -1.34 -1.47 6.04
CA TYR A 13 -2.10 -0.39 5.41
C TYR A 13 -1.57 -0.13 4.00
N CYS A 14 -2.46 0.27 3.11
CA CYS A 14 -2.04 0.77 1.80
C CYS A 14 -1.56 2.22 1.92
N ALA A 15 -0.30 2.48 1.56
CA ALA A 15 0.31 3.81 1.64
C ALA A 15 -0.29 4.82 0.65
N VAL A 16 -0.92 4.34 -0.42
CA VAL A 16 -1.39 5.16 -1.55
C VAL A 16 -2.91 5.18 -1.68
N ALA A 17 -3.62 4.39 -0.87
CA ALA A 17 -5.08 4.41 -0.88
C ALA A 17 -5.61 5.71 -0.26
N PRO A 18 -6.70 6.28 -0.81
CA PRO A 18 -7.30 7.51 -0.27
C PRO A 18 -7.94 7.29 1.12
N VAL A 19 -8.19 6.04 1.50
CA VAL A 19 -8.76 5.66 2.79
C VAL A 19 -7.85 4.65 3.47
N ARG A 20 -7.57 4.85 4.76
CA ARG A 20 -6.82 3.90 5.59
C ARG A 20 -7.66 2.65 5.85
N LYS A 21 -7.41 1.60 5.07
CA LYS A 21 -7.99 0.27 5.28
C LYS A 21 -6.96 -0.64 5.95
N MET A 22 -7.39 -1.36 6.99
CA MET A 22 -6.62 -2.44 7.61
C MET A 22 -6.70 -3.67 6.73
N ILE A 23 -5.54 -4.18 6.31
CA ILE A 23 -5.40 -5.36 5.46
C ILE A 23 -4.75 -6.46 6.31
N PRO A 24 -5.50 -7.50 6.73
CA PRO A 24 -4.94 -8.59 7.52
C PRO A 24 -3.77 -9.27 6.82
N LYS A 25 -2.69 -9.52 7.56
CA LYS A 25 -1.50 -10.20 7.07
C LYS A 25 -1.59 -11.69 7.39
N GLY A 26 -1.51 -12.54 6.36
CA GLY A 26 -1.22 -13.98 6.50
C GLY A 26 -2.29 -14.87 7.16
N LYS A 27 -3.58 -14.49 7.20
CA LYS A 27 -4.63 -15.33 7.84
C LYS A 27 -5.36 -16.29 6.91
N SER A 28 -5.21 -16.14 5.61
CA SER A 28 -5.81 -17.02 4.58
C SER A 28 -4.70 -17.61 3.71
N LYS A 29 -4.86 -18.85 3.24
CA LYS A 29 -3.97 -19.45 2.22
C LYS A 29 -3.92 -18.60 0.94
N GLU A 30 -4.95 -17.79 0.72
CA GLU A 30 -4.99 -16.78 -0.34
C GLU A 30 -4.39 -15.46 0.16
N TYR A 31 -3.30 -15.06 -0.47
CA TYR A 31 -2.71 -13.74 -0.28
C TYR A 31 -3.66 -12.66 -0.77
N SER A 32 -3.75 -11.54 -0.04
CA SER A 32 -4.54 -10.39 -0.52
C SER A 32 -3.91 -9.80 -1.77
N LYS A 33 -4.72 -9.24 -2.68
CA LYS A 33 -4.22 -8.53 -3.89
C LYS A 33 -3.27 -7.36 -3.57
N CYS A 34 -3.35 -6.82 -2.36
CA CYS A 34 -2.46 -5.77 -1.88
C CYS A 34 -1.12 -6.31 -1.36
N GLU A 35 -1.02 -7.61 -1.09
CA GLU A 35 0.21 -8.29 -0.68
C GLU A 35 0.91 -8.93 -1.90
N GLN A 36 0.12 -9.59 -2.77
CA GLN A 36 0.58 -10.16 -4.02
C GLN A 36 -0.27 -9.62 -5.17
N GLY A 37 0.35 -9.08 -6.23
CA GLY A 37 -0.39 -8.48 -7.36
C GLY A 37 -0.70 -6.99 -7.20
N TYR A 38 -0.14 -6.31 -6.19
CA TYR A 38 -0.38 -4.88 -5.95
C TYR A 38 0.04 -3.99 -7.13
N PHE A 39 0.98 -4.48 -7.95
CA PHE A 39 1.43 -3.79 -9.15
C PHE A 39 0.33 -3.66 -10.21
N GLU A 40 -0.69 -4.52 -10.23
CA GLU A 40 -1.82 -4.43 -11.15
C GLU A 40 -2.91 -3.45 -10.65
N CYS A 41 -2.79 -2.96 -9.41
CA CYS A 41 -3.76 -2.04 -8.83
C CYS A 41 -3.73 -0.66 -9.53
N PRO A 42 -4.86 -0.16 -10.06
CA PRO A 42 -4.92 1.15 -10.70
C PRO A 42 -4.51 2.31 -9.79
N VAL A 43 -4.80 2.21 -8.49
CA VAL A 43 -4.39 3.23 -7.51
C VAL A 43 -2.87 3.29 -7.39
N TYR A 44 -2.22 2.13 -7.32
CA TYR A 44 -0.76 2.04 -7.24
C TYR A 44 -0.09 2.48 -8.55
N GLN A 45 -0.65 2.10 -9.70
CA GLN A 45 -0.17 2.55 -11.01
C GLN A 45 -0.24 4.07 -11.16
N ASN A 46 -1.37 4.69 -10.78
CA ASN A 46 -1.50 6.15 -10.78
C ASN A 46 -0.49 6.84 -9.85
N TYR A 47 -0.25 6.27 -8.66
CA TYR A 47 0.79 6.77 -7.76
C TYR A 47 2.19 6.70 -8.38
N LEU A 48 2.54 5.59 -9.03
CA LEU A 48 3.83 5.45 -9.73
C LEU A 48 3.98 6.47 -10.87
N MET A 49 2.91 6.73 -11.62
CA MET A 49 2.92 7.74 -12.69
C MET A 49 3.18 9.14 -12.13
N LYS A 50 2.49 9.53 -11.05
CA LYS A 50 2.69 10.83 -10.39
C LYS A 50 4.13 10.97 -9.86
N LYS A 51 4.64 9.95 -9.16
CA LYS A 51 6.00 9.94 -8.62
C LYS A 51 7.09 10.07 -9.70
N LYS A 52 6.86 9.50 -10.89
CA LYS A 52 7.76 9.67 -12.05
C LYS A 52 7.74 11.11 -12.61
N GLN A 53 6.59 11.76 -12.62
CA GLN A 53 6.47 13.15 -13.07
C GLN A 53 7.15 14.10 -12.08
N GLU A 54 6.95 13.89 -10.78
CA GLU A 54 7.59 14.67 -9.71
C GLU A 54 9.11 14.59 -9.81
N SER A 55 9.68 13.39 -9.93
CA SER A 55 11.14 13.23 -10.08
C SER A 55 11.70 13.87 -11.36
N ARG A 56 10.96 13.89 -12.47
CA ARG A 56 11.35 14.64 -13.69
C ARG A 56 11.30 16.15 -13.46
N ASN A 57 10.28 16.65 -12.77
CA ASN A 57 10.10 18.07 -12.50
C ASN A 57 11.13 18.60 -11.49
N GLU A 58 11.49 17.82 -10.48
CA GLU A 58 12.56 18.13 -9.52
C GLU A 58 13.93 18.20 -10.19
N ASN A 59 14.22 17.25 -11.09
CA ASN A 59 15.46 17.26 -11.87
C ASN A 59 15.53 18.43 -12.88
N GLY A 60 14.38 18.89 -13.38
CA GLY A 60 14.30 20.10 -14.21
C GLY A 60 14.51 21.40 -13.43
N LYS A 61 14.12 21.45 -12.15
CA LYS A 61 14.31 22.62 -11.27
C LYS A 61 15.75 22.79 -10.77
N LYS A 62 16.52 21.71 -10.61
CA LYS A 62 17.95 21.77 -10.21
C LYS A 62 18.91 22.22 -11.31
N LYS A 63 18.43 22.36 -12.55
CA LYS A 63 19.24 22.73 -13.72
C LYS A 63 19.10 24.20 -14.14
N LYS A 64 18.38 25.01 -13.37
CA LYS A 64 18.16 26.44 -13.63
C LYS A 64 18.75 27.28 -12.50
#